data_AF-A0A519BV69-F1
#
_entry.id   AF-A0A519BV69-F1
#
_cell.length_a   1.000
_cell.length_b   1.000
_cell.length_c   1.000
_cell.angle_alpha   90.00
_cell.angle_beta   90.00
_cell.angle_gamma   90.00
#
_symmetry.space_group_name_H-M   'P 1'
#
loop_
_entity.id
_entity.type
_entity.pdbx_description
1 polymer ?
#
loop_
_entity_poly.entity_id
_entity_poly.type
_entity_poly.pdbx_seq_one_letter_code
_entity_poly.pdbx_strand_id
1 'polypeptide(L)'
;IGFEGIFPYIELENYVIHIMTNIDLEQDTEMDFCITAGKICSFRRENIPQKDLVDLIRSGKIYSKLTNSKLVSLIEKNQNKILHFIENHEEYLRGPPYPDYESIKD
;
A
#
# COMPACT_ATOMS: atom_id res chain seq x y z
N ILE A 1 -19.87 10.39 10.04
CA ILE A 1 -19.92 9.92 8.63
C ILE A 1 -18.82 8.89 8.53
N GLY A 2 -19.21 7.62 8.58
CA GLY A 2 -18.31 6.48 8.74
C GLY A 2 -17.54 6.20 7.45
N PHE A 3 -16.22 6.05 7.59
CA PHE A 3 -15.35 5.50 6.56
C PHE A 3 -15.52 3.97 6.56
N GLU A 4 -16.68 3.47 6.12
CA GLU A 4 -16.87 2.05 5.79
C GLU A 4 -16.72 1.85 4.27
N GLY A 5 -15.76 2.56 3.68
CA GLY A 5 -15.24 2.19 2.36
C GLY A 5 -14.33 0.99 2.54
N ILE A 6 -14.77 -0.16 2.04
CA ILE A 6 -14.18 -1.51 2.12
C ILE A 6 -12.91 -1.60 1.25
N PHE A 7 -12.10 -0.55 1.21
CA PHE A 7 -10.86 -0.54 0.46
C PHE A 7 -9.75 -1.02 1.37
N PRO A 8 -9.11 -2.15 1.02
CA PRO A 8 -8.14 -2.77 1.89
C PRO A 8 -6.94 -1.83 2.07
N TYR A 9 -6.42 -1.73 3.29
CA TYR A 9 -5.37 -0.79 3.67
C TYR A 9 -4.39 -1.45 4.65
N ILE A 10 -3.18 -0.89 4.75
CA ILE A 10 -2.14 -1.41 5.66
C ILE A 10 -1.90 -0.39 6.77
N GLU A 11 -2.18 -0.77 8.01
CA GLU A 11 -1.83 0.01 9.19
C GLU A 11 -0.35 -0.18 9.56
N LEU A 12 0.36 0.93 9.76
CA LEU A 12 1.74 1.00 10.22
C LEU A 12 1.84 2.01 11.38
N GLU A 13 1.52 1.56 12.59
CA GLU A 13 1.38 2.43 13.78
C GLU A 13 0.43 3.62 13.50
N ASN A 14 0.95 4.85 13.46
CA ASN A 14 0.19 6.07 13.21
C ASN A 14 0.05 6.41 11.71
N TYR A 15 0.51 5.53 10.83
CA TYR A 15 0.43 5.67 9.38
C TYR A 15 -0.54 4.65 8.79
N VAL A 16 -1.15 5.02 7.67
CA VAL A 16 -1.97 4.14 6.86
C VAL A 16 -1.48 4.19 5.42
N ILE A 17 -1.24 3.02 4.84
CA ILE A 17 -1.00 2.89 3.40
C ILE A 17 -2.31 2.49 2.74
N HIS A 18 -2.76 3.34 1.82
CA HIS A 18 -3.87 3.08 0.93
C HIS A 18 -3.33 2.69 -0.44
N ILE A 19 -3.85 1.59 -0.98
CA ILE A 19 -3.50 1.07 -2.30
C ILE A 19 -4.82 0.79 -3.00
N MET A 20 -5.03 1.36 -4.18
CA MET A 20 -6.27 1.22 -4.94
C MET A 20 -5.95 0.96 -6.40
N THR A 21 -6.62 0.01 -7.04
CA THR A 21 -6.56 -0.12 -8.51
C THR A 21 -7.47 0.90 -9.18
N ASN A 22 -6.98 1.55 -10.23
CA ASN A 22 -7.78 2.44 -11.05
C ASN A 22 -8.53 1.63 -12.12
N ILE A 23 -9.81 1.34 -11.85
CA ILE A 23 -10.69 0.56 -12.74
C ILE A 23 -11.22 1.35 -13.93
N ASP A 24 -11.02 2.67 -13.94
CA ASP A 24 -11.54 3.55 -14.99
C ASP A 24 -10.53 3.75 -16.14
N LEU A 25 -9.32 3.17 -16.03
CA LEU A 25 -8.26 3.30 -17.03
C LEU A 25 -8.16 2.05 -17.91
N GLU A 26 -7.86 2.25 -19.21
CA GLU A 26 -7.80 1.18 -20.21
C GLU A 26 -6.76 0.08 -19.91
N GLN A 27 -5.82 0.35 -18.99
CA GLN A 27 -4.87 -0.62 -18.47
C GLN A 27 -5.24 -0.93 -17.00
N ASP A 28 -5.99 -2.00 -16.78
CA ASP A 28 -6.50 -2.53 -15.49
C ASP A 28 -5.41 -2.88 -14.43
N THR A 29 -4.21 -2.31 -14.54
CA THR A 29 -3.06 -2.59 -13.67
C THR A 29 -2.46 -1.34 -13.03
N GLU A 30 -2.97 -0.15 -13.34
CA GLU A 30 -2.53 1.08 -12.69
C GLU A 30 -3.14 1.22 -11.30
N MET A 31 -2.32 1.68 -10.35
CA MET A 31 -2.67 1.76 -8.94
C MET A 31 -2.38 3.15 -8.39
N ASP A 32 -3.19 3.58 -7.44
CA ASP A 32 -2.89 4.68 -6.55
C ASP A 32 -2.26 4.15 -5.27
N PHE A 33 -1.18 4.79 -4.83
CA PHE A 33 -0.47 4.47 -3.59
C PHE A 33 -0.31 5.73 -2.75
N CYS A 34 -0.89 5.73 -1.56
CA CYS A 34 -0.89 6.87 -0.65
C CYS A 34 -0.51 6.44 0.77
N ILE A 35 0.35 7.23 1.41
CA ILE A 35 0.69 7.07 2.83
C ILE A 35 0.17 8.28 3.58
N THR A 36 -0.70 8.05 4.57
CA THR A 36 -1.30 9.10 5.40
C THR A 36 -0.93 8.91 6.87
N ALA A 37 -0.91 10.01 7.64
CA ALA A 37 -0.85 10.02 9.10
C ALA A 37 -1.92 11.00 9.61
N GLY A 38 -3.07 10.47 10.02
CA GLY A 38 -4.24 11.30 10.33
C GLY A 38 -4.68 12.12 9.11
N LYS A 39 -4.55 13.45 9.20
CA LYS A 39 -4.92 14.39 8.10
C LYS A 39 -3.77 14.71 7.14
N ILE A 40 -2.56 14.20 7.40
CA ILE A 40 -1.36 14.54 6.61
C ILE A 40 -1.10 13.44 5.58
N CYS A 41 -1.07 13.82 4.30
CA CYS A 41 -0.56 12.96 3.23
C CYS A 41 0.97 13.05 3.20
N SER A 42 1.64 11.97 3.60
CA SER A 42 3.11 11.91 3.68
C SER A 42 3.74 11.53 2.35
N PHE A 43 3.03 10.75 1.53
CA PHE A 43 3.48 10.36 0.20
C PHE A 43 2.28 9.99 -0.68
N ARG A 44 2.34 10.35 -1.96
CA ARG A 44 1.32 9.96 -2.94
C ARG A 44 1.94 9.69 -4.31
N ARG A 45 1.48 8.62 -4.92
CA ARG A 45 1.65 8.31 -6.34
C ARG A 45 0.30 7.83 -6.86
N GLU A 46 -0.08 8.35 -8.02
CA GLU A 46 -1.33 8.00 -8.69
C GLU A 46 -1.00 7.37 -10.03
N ASN A 47 -1.88 6.50 -10.52
CA ASN A 47 -1.79 5.88 -11.84
C ASN A 47 -0.40 5.23 -12.10
N ILE A 48 0.16 4.58 -11.08
CA ILE A 48 1.44 3.87 -11.20
C ILE A 48 1.16 2.42 -11.61
N PRO A 49 1.76 1.88 -12.69
CA PRO A 49 1.64 0.47 -13.01
C PRO A 49 2.05 -0.40 -11.82
N GLN A 50 1.28 -1.44 -11.51
CA GLN A 50 1.53 -2.34 -10.36
C GLN A 50 2.99 -2.82 -10.30
N LYS A 51 3.57 -3.19 -11.45
CA LYS A 51 4.97 -3.61 -11.56
C LYS A 51 5.95 -2.52 -11.11
N ASP A 52 5.72 -1.27 -11.52
CA ASP A 52 6.58 -0.15 -11.16
C ASP A 52 6.44 0.19 -9.67
N LEU A 53 5.26 0.00 -9.09
CA LEU A 53 5.03 0.14 -7.66
C LEU A 53 5.76 -0.96 -6.87
N VAL A 54 5.67 -2.22 -7.31
CA VAL A 54 6.43 -3.34 -6.74
C VAL A 54 7.93 -3.03 -6.78
N ASP A 55 8.45 -2.60 -7.92
CA ASP A 55 9.87 -2.26 -8.06
C ASP A 55 10.28 -1.06 -7.19
N LEU A 56 9.41 -0.06 -7.06
CA LEU A 56 9.63 1.11 -6.20
C LEU A 56 9.79 0.71 -4.72
N ILE A 57 8.95 -0.21 -4.23
CA ILE A 57 9.01 -0.72 -2.86
C ILE A 57 10.20 -1.69 -2.69
N ARG A 58 10.34 -2.68 -3.58
CA ARG A 58 11.37 -3.73 -3.51
C ARG A 58 12.78 -3.17 -3.59
N SER A 59 13.01 -2.18 -4.46
CA SER A 59 14.33 -1.53 -4.60
C SER A 59 14.64 -0.49 -3.52
N GLY A 60 13.70 -0.19 -2.63
CA GLY A 60 13.86 0.85 -1.62
C GLY A 60 13.94 2.28 -2.20
N LYS A 61 13.69 2.47 -3.49
CA LYS A 61 13.65 3.80 -4.14
C LYS A 61 12.56 4.70 -3.56
N ILE A 62 11.58 4.15 -2.85
CA ILE A 62 10.61 4.93 -2.10
C ILE A 62 11.25 5.69 -0.92
N TYR A 63 12.29 5.15 -0.28
CA TYR A 63 12.87 5.71 0.95
C TYR A 63 13.47 7.11 0.73
N SER A 64 14.09 7.35 -0.42
CA SER A 64 14.64 8.67 -0.77
C SER A 64 13.57 9.74 -1.01
N LYS A 65 12.31 9.34 -1.16
CA LYS A 65 11.16 10.25 -1.35
C LYS A 65 10.45 10.56 -0.04
N LEU A 66 10.84 9.92 1.05
CA LEU A 66 10.26 10.08 2.37
C LEU A 66 11.19 10.92 3.24
N THR A 67 10.64 11.94 3.88
CA THR A 67 11.41 12.84 4.76
C THR A 67 11.44 12.36 6.21
N ASN A 68 10.63 11.36 6.57
CA ASN A 68 10.50 10.85 7.93
C ASN A 68 11.22 9.50 8.07
N SER A 69 12.32 9.47 8.84
CA SER A 69 13.12 8.26 9.07
C SER A 69 12.37 7.15 9.78
N LYS A 70 11.44 7.48 10.70
CA LYS A 70 10.58 6.49 11.36
C LYS A 70 9.66 5.80 10.34
N LEU A 71 9.09 6.56 9.41
CA LEU A 71 8.26 6.02 8.34
C LEU A 71 9.07 5.12 7.40
N VAL A 72 10.31 5.51 7.06
CA VAL A 72 11.23 4.65 6.30
C VAL A 72 11.42 3.30 7.01
N SER A 73 11.77 3.31 8.29
CA SER A 73 11.95 2.07 9.06
C SER A 73 10.67 1.23 9.17
N LEU A 74 9.50 1.85 9.25
CA LEU A 74 8.22 1.13 9.27
C LEU A 74 7.94 0.43 7.95
N ILE A 75 8.21 1.09 6.83
CA ILE A 75 8.04 0.49 5.48
C ILE A 75 9.07 -0.62 5.27
N GLU A 76 10.33 -0.41 5.67
CA GLU A 76 11.38 -1.45 5.60
C GLU A 76 10.98 -2.71 6.37
N LYS A 77 10.52 -2.57 7.62
CA LYS A 77 10.08 -3.70 8.45
C LYS A 77 8.85 -4.42 7.90
N ASN A 78 8.02 -3.73 7.13
CA ASN A 78 6.77 -4.28 6.59
C ASN A 78 6.83 -4.48 5.07
N GLN A 79 8.03 -4.45 4.47
CA GLN A 79 8.21 -4.44 3.02
C GLN A 79 7.54 -5.65 2.36
N ASN A 80 7.75 -6.86 2.91
CA ASN A 80 7.15 -8.09 2.40
C ASN A 80 5.62 -8.05 2.46
N LYS A 81 5.05 -7.53 3.55
CA LYS A 81 3.59 -7.37 3.70
C LYS A 81 3.03 -6.41 2.65
N ILE A 82 3.71 -5.29 2.42
CA ILE A 82 3.31 -4.29 1.42
C ILE A 82 3.38 -4.89 0.01
N LEU A 83 4.48 -5.58 -0.32
CA LEU A 83 4.66 -6.24 -1.62
C LEU A 83 3.59 -7.30 -1.87
N HIS A 84 3.38 -8.18 -0.89
CA HIS A 84 2.35 -9.22 -0.98
C HIS A 84 0.95 -8.62 -1.18
N PHE A 85 0.66 -7.51 -0.52
CA PHE A 85 -0.61 -6.80 -0.70
C PHE A 85 -0.77 -6.23 -2.12
N ILE A 86 0.29 -5.61 -2.67
CA ILE A 86 0.28 -5.07 -4.04
C ILE A 86 0.10 -6.21 -5.04
N GLU A 87 0.84 -7.30 -4.89
CA GLU A 87 0.86 -8.42 -5.84
C GLU A 87 -0.46 -9.21 -5.84
N ASN A 88 -1.20 -9.25 -4.73
CA ASN A 88 -2.45 -10.00 -4.60
C ASN A 88 -3.67 -9.08 -4.42
N HIS A 89 -3.58 -7.82 -4.87
CA HIS A 89 -4.57 -6.77 -4.58
C HIS A 89 -6.02 -7.15 -4.98
N GLU A 90 -6.21 -7.85 -6.11
CA GLU A 90 -7.53 -8.32 -6.54
C GLU A 90 -8.19 -9.26 -5.53
N GLU A 91 -7.42 -10.10 -4.85
CA GLU A 91 -7.93 -11.02 -3.83
C GLU A 91 -8.45 -10.23 -2.62
N TYR A 92 -7.76 -9.15 -2.25
CA TYR A 92 -8.15 -8.27 -1.16
C TYR A 92 -9.40 -7.44 -1.48
N LEU A 93 -9.68 -7.16 -2.77
CA LEU A 93 -10.91 -6.47 -3.20
C LEU A 93 -12.15 -7.37 -3.14
N ARG A 94 -12.01 -8.70 -3.11
CA ARG A 94 -13.13 -9.65 -3.08
C ARG A 94 -13.83 -9.76 -1.71
N GLY A 95 -13.30 -9.07 -0.70
CA GLY A 95 -13.85 -9.07 0.66
C GLY A 95 -13.40 -10.31 1.46
N PRO A 96 -13.81 -10.40 2.73
CA PRO A 96 -13.30 -11.39 3.67
C PRO A 96 -13.59 -12.86 3.28
N PRO A 97 -12.77 -13.82 3.77
CA PRO A 97 -11.79 -13.64 4.85
C PRO A 97 -10.45 -13.16 4.28
N TYR A 98 -10.05 -11.96 4.70
CA TYR A 98 -8.68 -11.50 4.47
C TYR A 98 -7.73 -12.56 5.05
N PRO A 99 -6.68 -12.98 4.33
CA PRO A 99 -5.73 -13.94 4.88
C PRO A 99 -5.22 -13.43 6.22
N ASP A 100 -5.34 -14.27 7.25
CA ASP A 100 -5.02 -13.92 8.63
C ASP A 100 -3.51 -13.60 8.73
N TYR A 101 -3.19 -12.30 8.73
CA TYR A 101 -1.84 -11.79 8.51
C TYR A 101 -0.83 -12.19 9.59
N GLU A 102 -1.27 -12.69 10.76
CA GLU A 102 -0.38 -13.26 11.77
C GLU A 102 0.31 -14.57 11.32
N SER A 103 -0.11 -15.14 10.18
CA SER A 103 0.43 -16.40 9.64
C SER A 103 1.51 -16.23 8.57
N ILE A 104 1.72 -15.02 8.02
CA ILE A 104 2.82 -14.74 7.09
C ILE A 104 4.11 -14.61 7.91
N LYS A 105 4.78 -15.75 8.09
CA LYS A 105 6.13 -15.80 8.69
C LYS A 105 7.17 -15.31 7.67
N ASP A 106 8.19 -14.64 8.20
CA ASP A 106 9.40 -14.20 7.48
C ASP A 106 10.05 -15.30 6.63
#